data_AF-S4W5D7-F1
#
_entry.id   AF-S4W5D7-F1
#
_cell.length_a   1.000
_cell.length_b   1.000
_cell.length_c   1.000
_cell.angle_alpha   90.00
_cell.angle_beta   90.00
_cell.angle_gamma   90.00
#
_symmetry.space_group_name_H-M   'P 1'
#
loop_
_entity.id
_entity.type
_entity.pdbx_description
1 polymer ?
#
loop_
_entity_poly.entity_id
_entity_poly.type
_entity_poly.pdbx_seq_one_letter_code
_entity_poly.pdbx_strand_id
1 'polypeptide(L)'
;MPHTRRSLIDAAVARLGWRRAHTTTAEVDAVLAEQTATARRQANDTARLTLRPHDSALVMQPGILDIRARVLADVGHLETALDGARRHGMPDNLIRRLEAAVDHGHEMTVLLADTVRATADAHTAGH
;
A
#
# COMPACT_ATOMS: atom_id res chain seq x y z
N MET A 1 16.16 18.47 -20.54
CA MET A 1 15.26 18.07 -19.43
C MET A 1 15.71 16.70 -18.90
N PRO A 2 16.51 16.61 -17.82
CA PRO A 2 17.15 15.37 -17.38
C PRO A 2 16.45 14.65 -16.19
N HIS A 3 15.11 14.75 -16.07
CA HIS A 3 14.38 14.29 -14.88
C HIS A 3 13.92 12.82 -14.88
N THR A 4 14.10 12.08 -15.98
CA THR A 4 13.59 10.70 -16.10
C THR A 4 14.51 9.65 -15.48
N ARG A 5 15.83 9.87 -15.50
CA ARG A 5 16.81 8.88 -15.02
C ARG A 5 16.87 8.77 -13.50
N ARG A 6 16.70 9.89 -12.79
CA ARG A 6 16.68 9.93 -11.31
C ARG A 6 15.43 9.24 -10.76
N SER A 7 14.26 9.51 -11.34
CA SER A 7 12.99 8.88 -10.97
C SER A 7 12.98 7.36 -11.19
N LEU A 8 13.56 6.87 -12.30
CA LEU A 8 13.68 5.43 -12.54
C LEU A 8 14.70 4.77 -11.60
N ILE A 9 15.76 5.46 -11.21
CA ILE A 9 16.72 4.97 -10.20
C ILE A 9 16.08 4.99 -8.82
N ASP A 10 15.31 6.00 -8.44
CA ASP A 10 14.61 6.06 -7.15
C ASP A 10 13.50 4.99 -7.08
N ALA A 11 12.76 4.76 -8.17
CA ALA A 11 11.81 3.67 -8.29
C ALA A 11 12.51 2.30 -8.27
N ALA A 12 13.67 2.19 -8.93
CA ALA A 12 14.48 0.98 -8.89
C ALA A 12 15.10 0.75 -7.51
N VAL A 13 15.54 1.77 -6.78
CA VAL A 13 16.06 1.68 -5.41
C VAL A 13 14.93 1.36 -4.43
N ALA A 14 13.75 1.96 -4.59
CA ALA A 14 12.55 1.58 -3.85
C ALA A 14 12.15 0.11 -4.11
N ARG A 15 12.42 -0.41 -5.31
CA ARG A 15 12.08 -1.78 -5.75
C ARG A 15 13.23 -2.79 -5.59
N LEU A 16 14.48 -2.35 -5.45
CA LEU A 16 15.70 -3.15 -5.24
C LEU A 16 16.17 -3.13 -3.78
N GLY A 17 15.76 -2.13 -3.00
CA GLY A 17 15.87 -2.14 -1.53
C GLY A 17 15.11 -3.32 -0.91
N TRP A 18 14.12 -3.86 -1.64
CA TRP A 18 13.40 -5.10 -1.30
C TRP A 18 14.28 -6.36 -1.27
N ARG A 19 15.51 -6.33 -1.82
CA ARG A 19 16.41 -7.49 -1.84
C ARG A 19 17.51 -7.47 -0.79
N ARG A 20 17.51 -6.52 0.16
CA ARG A 20 18.50 -6.51 1.23
C ARG A 20 17.88 -7.09 2.51
N ALA A 21 18.44 -8.19 2.99
CA ALA A 21 18.16 -8.64 4.36
C ALA A 21 18.81 -7.65 5.33
N HIS A 22 18.02 -7.12 6.25
CA HIS A 22 18.51 -6.31 7.36
C HIS A 22 18.96 -7.25 8.48
N THR A 23 20.18 -7.05 8.97
CA THR A 23 20.78 -7.95 9.96
C THR A 23 20.68 -7.42 11.38
N THR A 24 20.27 -6.17 11.54
CA THR A 24 20.08 -5.53 12.85
C THR A 24 18.70 -4.89 12.97
N THR A 25 18.19 -4.79 14.19
CA THR A 25 16.93 -4.11 14.48
C THR A 25 17.00 -2.62 14.15
N ALA A 26 18.15 -1.98 14.39
CA ALA A 26 18.37 -0.57 14.07
C ALA A 26 18.26 -0.27 12.56
N GLU A 27 18.75 -1.19 11.71
CA GLU A 27 18.57 -1.07 10.25
C GLU A 27 17.09 -1.17 9.85
N VAL A 28 16.34 -2.09 10.45
CA VAL A 28 14.89 -2.24 10.20
C VAL A 28 14.14 -0.99 10.64
N ASP A 29 14.41 -0.49 11.86
CA ASP A 29 13.73 0.68 12.42
C ASP A 29 13.97 1.94 11.57
N ALA A 30 15.20 2.12 11.05
CA ALA A 30 15.54 3.21 10.16
C ALA A 30 14.71 3.16 8.86
N VAL A 31 14.57 1.98 8.26
CA VAL A 31 13.76 1.80 7.05
C VAL A 31 12.28 2.09 7.32
N LEU A 32 11.73 1.59 8.41
CA LEU A 32 10.32 1.85 8.78
C LEU A 32 10.05 3.35 9.00
N ALA A 33 10.98 4.06 9.65
CA ALA A 33 10.88 5.50 9.85
C ALA A 33 10.94 6.26 8.51
N GLU A 34 11.84 5.88 7.61
CA GLU A 34 11.98 6.50 6.29
C GLU A 34 10.75 6.26 5.40
N GLN A 35 10.22 5.03 5.40
CA GLN A 35 8.99 4.68 4.68
C GLN A 35 7.81 5.53 5.19
N THR A 36 7.64 5.63 6.51
CA THR A 36 6.59 6.45 7.13
C THR A 36 6.71 7.91 6.74
N ALA A 37 7.93 8.48 6.81
CA ALA A 37 8.16 9.87 6.44
C ALA A 37 7.88 10.13 4.96
N THR A 38 8.27 9.20 4.08
CA THR A 38 8.04 9.30 2.64
C THR A 38 6.55 9.21 2.29
N ALA A 39 5.83 8.25 2.88
CA ALA A 39 4.39 8.12 2.69
C ALA A 39 3.64 9.39 3.11
N ARG A 40 4.01 9.99 4.25
CA ARG A 40 3.40 11.25 4.73
C ARG A 40 3.68 12.44 3.80
N ARG A 41 4.90 12.55 3.25
CA ARG A 41 5.23 13.60 2.27
C ARG A 41 4.36 13.46 1.01
N GLN A 42 4.30 12.25 0.45
CA GLN A 42 3.51 11.96 -0.75
C GLN A 42 2.01 12.21 -0.53
N ALA A 43 1.46 11.85 0.63
CA ALA A 43 0.07 12.12 0.97
C ALA A 43 -0.25 13.63 1.01
N ASN A 44 0.63 14.43 1.63
CA ASN A 44 0.47 15.88 1.68
C ASN A 44 0.53 16.53 0.30
N ASP A 45 1.41 16.05 -0.58
CA ASP A 45 1.52 16.56 -1.95
C ASP A 45 0.30 16.17 -2.80
N THR A 46 -0.22 14.95 -2.60
CA THR A 46 -1.43 14.47 -3.30
C THR A 46 -2.67 15.24 -2.87
N ALA A 47 -2.86 15.47 -1.56
CA ALA A 47 -3.99 16.23 -1.03
C ALA A 47 -4.03 17.67 -1.57
N ARG A 48 -2.87 18.30 -1.79
CA ARG A 48 -2.77 19.64 -2.40
C ARG A 48 -3.19 19.66 -3.88
N LEU A 49 -3.13 18.52 -4.58
CA LEU A 49 -3.51 18.39 -6.00
C LEU A 49 -4.97 17.96 -6.21
N THR A 50 -5.61 17.31 -5.21
CA THR A 50 -6.95 16.71 -5.35
C THR A 50 -8.09 17.52 -4.73
N LEU A 51 -7.81 18.59 -3.98
CA LEU A 51 -8.83 19.45 -3.35
C LEU A 51 -9.41 20.49 -4.33
N ARG A 52 -9.88 20.06 -5.50
CA ARG A 52 -10.80 20.87 -6.29
C ARG A 52 -12.23 20.41 -5.98
N PRO A 53 -13.20 21.31 -5.75
CA PRO A 53 -14.58 20.90 -5.54
C PRO A 53 -15.07 20.09 -6.74
N HIS A 54 -15.60 18.91 -6.46
CA HIS A 54 -16.21 18.05 -7.46
C HIS A 54 -17.59 17.65 -6.95
N ASP A 55 -18.61 17.86 -7.77
CA ASP A 55 -20.02 17.68 -7.38
C ASP A 55 -20.48 16.21 -7.41
N SER A 56 -19.58 15.27 -7.73
CA SER A 56 -19.90 13.85 -7.86
C SER A 56 -18.92 12.99 -7.08
N ALA A 57 -19.45 12.08 -6.26
CA ALA A 57 -18.67 11.08 -5.55
C ALA A 57 -17.92 10.12 -6.50
N LEU A 58 -18.36 9.99 -7.77
CA LEU A 58 -17.72 9.12 -8.75
C LEU A 58 -16.26 9.50 -9.04
N VAL A 59 -15.89 10.77 -8.88
CA VAL A 59 -14.52 11.24 -9.13
C VAL A 59 -13.49 10.57 -8.20
N MET A 60 -13.94 10.02 -7.06
CA MET A 60 -13.08 9.32 -6.11
C MET A 60 -12.79 7.87 -6.54
N GLN A 61 -13.62 7.28 -7.42
CA GLN A 61 -13.52 5.86 -7.77
C GLN A 61 -12.16 5.45 -8.35
N PRO A 62 -11.57 6.18 -9.34
CA PRO A 62 -10.30 5.77 -9.92
C PRO A 62 -9.18 5.69 -8.87
N GLY A 63 -9.12 6.66 -7.95
CA GLY A 63 -8.12 6.68 -6.88
C GLY A 63 -8.31 5.54 -5.88
N ILE A 64 -9.55 5.28 -5.47
CA ILE A 64 -9.84 4.19 -4.52
C ILE A 64 -9.59 2.81 -5.16
N LEU A 65 -9.96 2.62 -6.44
CA LEU A 65 -9.72 1.38 -7.18
C LEU A 65 -8.22 1.11 -7.37
N ASP A 66 -7.43 2.14 -7.66
CA ASP A 66 -5.98 2.04 -7.77
C ASP A 66 -5.34 1.68 -6.43
N ILE A 67 -5.74 2.33 -5.32
CA ILE A 67 -5.29 1.95 -3.97
C ILE A 67 -5.65 0.48 -3.68
N ARG A 68 -6.89 0.07 -3.95
CA ARG A 68 -7.34 -1.32 -3.75
C ARG A 68 -6.50 -2.32 -4.54
N ALA A 69 -6.18 -2.01 -5.79
CA ALA A 69 -5.38 -2.88 -6.65
C ALA A 69 -3.96 -3.08 -6.09
N ARG A 70 -3.33 -1.99 -5.61
CA ARG A 70 -2.00 -2.06 -4.97
C ARG A 70 -2.03 -2.88 -3.68
N VAL A 71 -2.99 -2.62 -2.80
CA VAL A 71 -3.17 -3.38 -1.55
C VAL A 71 -3.37 -4.88 -1.85
N LEU A 72 -4.21 -5.22 -2.82
CA LEU A 72 -4.44 -6.62 -3.19
C LEU A 72 -3.17 -7.32 -3.69
N ALA A 73 -2.33 -6.63 -4.47
CA ALA A 73 -1.05 -7.17 -4.92
C ALA A 73 -0.08 -7.39 -3.73
N ASP A 74 -0.02 -6.42 -2.81
CA ASP A 74 0.83 -6.51 -1.60
C ASP A 74 0.37 -7.64 -0.68
N VAL A 75 -0.94 -7.85 -0.53
CA VAL A 75 -1.50 -9.00 0.23
C VAL A 75 -1.08 -10.33 -0.39
N GLY A 76 -1.18 -10.49 -1.71
CA GLY A 76 -0.71 -11.72 -2.38
C GLY A 76 0.79 -11.97 -2.20
N HIS A 77 1.60 -10.90 -2.11
CA HIS A 77 3.01 -11.02 -1.76
C HIS A 77 3.21 -11.47 -0.31
N LEU A 78 2.41 -10.97 0.64
CA LEU A 78 2.45 -11.40 2.04
C LEU A 78 2.01 -12.86 2.22
N GLU A 79 0.99 -13.31 1.50
CA GLU A 79 0.57 -14.72 1.48
C GLU A 79 1.69 -15.64 1.01
N THR A 80 2.38 -15.26 -0.07
CA THR A 80 3.55 -16.01 -0.57
C THR A 80 4.67 -16.06 0.48
N ALA A 81 4.90 -14.96 1.20
CA ALA A 81 5.90 -14.90 2.27
C ALA A 81 5.50 -15.77 3.47
N LEU A 82 4.21 -15.77 3.86
CA LEU A 82 3.66 -16.61 4.92
C LEU A 82 3.80 -18.10 4.57
N ASP A 83 3.46 -18.50 3.34
CA ASP A 83 3.64 -19.87 2.87
C ASP A 83 5.12 -20.29 2.88
N GLY A 84 6.02 -19.39 2.48
CA GLY A 84 7.46 -19.60 2.61
C GLY A 84 7.88 -19.80 4.06
N ALA A 85 7.43 -18.93 4.97
CA ALA A 85 7.77 -19.00 6.39
C ALA A 85 7.32 -20.32 7.03
N ARG A 86 6.10 -20.77 6.73
CA ARG A 86 5.57 -22.07 7.18
C ARG A 86 6.38 -23.24 6.63
N ARG A 87 6.66 -23.24 5.31
CA ARG A 87 7.42 -24.31 4.65
C ARG A 87 8.83 -24.47 5.19
N HIS A 88 9.46 -23.37 5.59
CA HIS A 88 10.84 -23.36 6.09
C HIS A 88 10.95 -23.40 7.61
N GLY A 89 9.84 -23.62 8.34
CA GLY A 89 9.86 -23.75 9.80
C GLY A 89 10.35 -22.49 10.52
N MET A 90 9.98 -21.31 10.00
CA MET A 90 10.33 -20.04 10.64
C MET A 90 9.67 -19.92 12.03
N PRO A 91 10.21 -19.09 12.94
CA PRO A 91 9.66 -18.95 14.28
C PRO A 91 8.16 -18.59 14.30
N ASP A 92 7.38 -19.23 15.16
CA ASP A 92 5.91 -19.06 15.25
C ASP A 92 5.46 -17.61 15.41
N ASN A 93 6.23 -16.81 16.16
CA ASN A 93 5.93 -15.40 16.33
C ASN A 93 6.03 -14.60 15.01
N LEU A 94 6.92 -14.99 14.09
CA LEU A 94 6.99 -14.39 12.76
C LEU A 94 5.79 -14.83 11.91
N ILE A 95 5.47 -16.12 11.92
CA ILE A 95 4.31 -16.68 11.20
C ILE A 95 3.03 -15.96 11.63
N ARG A 96 2.78 -15.84 12.93
CA ARG A 96 1.61 -15.14 13.49
C ARG A 96 1.53 -13.66 13.08
N ARG A 97 2.67 -12.99 12.97
CA ARG A 97 2.71 -11.58 12.50
C ARG A 97 2.39 -11.47 11.01
N LEU A 98 2.85 -12.42 10.20
CA LEU A 98 2.50 -12.50 8.79
C LEU A 98 1.02 -12.83 8.58
N GLU A 99 0.46 -13.76 9.36
CA GLU A 99 -0.99 -14.07 9.36
C GLU A 99 -1.81 -12.82 9.66
N ALA A 100 -1.51 -12.11 10.76
CA ALA A 100 -2.22 -10.89 11.12
C ALA A 100 -2.10 -9.80 10.04
N ALA A 101 -0.96 -9.69 9.36
CA ALA A 101 -0.77 -8.74 8.27
C ALA A 101 -1.60 -9.11 7.03
N VAL A 102 -1.67 -10.39 6.68
CA VAL A 102 -2.51 -10.91 5.59
C VAL A 102 -3.99 -10.67 5.89
N ASP A 103 -4.44 -11.03 7.10
CA ASP A 103 -5.83 -10.86 7.53
C ASP A 103 -6.26 -9.39 7.46
N HIS A 104 -5.44 -8.50 8.02
CA HIS A 104 -5.73 -7.06 7.97
C HIS A 104 -5.71 -6.50 6.54
N GLY A 105 -4.81 -7.01 5.71
CA GLY A 105 -4.78 -6.67 4.29
C GLY A 105 -6.09 -7.06 3.58
N HIS A 106 -6.60 -8.28 3.83
CA HIS A 106 -7.88 -8.72 3.30
C HIS A 106 -9.03 -7.82 3.76
N GLU A 107 -9.13 -7.53 5.06
CA GLU A 107 -10.13 -6.60 5.62
C GLU A 107 -10.10 -5.25 4.89
N MET A 108 -8.91 -4.69 4.69
CA MET A 108 -8.73 -3.42 3.97
C MET A 108 -9.19 -3.52 2.51
N THR A 109 -8.94 -4.62 1.80
CA THR A 109 -9.44 -4.80 0.42
C THR A 109 -10.96 -4.85 0.32
N VAL A 110 -11.63 -5.39 1.34
CA VAL A 110 -13.10 -5.43 1.43
C VAL A 110 -13.64 -4.03 1.69
N LEU A 111 -13.09 -3.33 2.69
CA LEU A 111 -13.50 -1.96 3.02
C LEU A 111 -13.33 -1.01 1.83
N LEU A 112 -12.24 -1.13 1.06
CA LEU A 112 -12.03 -0.33 -0.15
C LEU A 112 -13.05 -0.68 -1.25
N ALA A 113 -13.42 -1.95 -1.41
CA ALA A 113 -14.47 -2.34 -2.35
C ALA A 113 -15.83 -1.75 -1.96
N ASP A 114 -16.19 -1.80 -0.67
CA ASP A 114 -17.42 -1.20 -0.16
C ASP A 114 -17.42 0.32 -0.28
N THR A 115 -16.26 0.96 -0.09
CA THR A 115 -16.12 2.40 -0.33
C THR A 115 -16.39 2.75 -1.81
N VAL A 116 -15.86 1.97 -2.76
CA VAL A 116 -16.17 2.16 -4.19
C VAL A 116 -17.67 1.99 -4.45
N ARG A 117 -18.32 0.97 -3.89
CA ARG A 117 -19.78 0.78 -4.02
C ARG A 117 -20.56 1.98 -3.47
N ALA A 118 -20.19 2.46 -2.29
CA ALA A 118 -20.84 3.61 -1.66
C ALA A 118 -20.74 4.89 -2.52
N THR A 119 -19.65 5.08 -3.29
CA THR A 119 -19.59 6.22 -4.24
C THR A 119 -20.61 6.09 -5.38
N ALA A 120 -20.91 4.87 -5.83
CA ALA A 120 -21.93 4.62 -6.84
C ALA A 120 -23.33 4.86 -6.28
N ASP A 121 -23.61 4.35 -5.08
CA ASP A 121 -24.89 4.56 -4.38
C ASP A 121 -25.14 6.05 -4.12
N ALA A 122 -24.13 6.79 -3.67
CA ALA A 122 -24.22 8.23 -3.44
C ALA A 122 -24.50 9.03 -4.72
N HIS A 123 -23.95 8.59 -5.86
CA HIS A 123 -24.25 9.20 -7.15
C HIS A 123 -25.69 8.94 -7.58
N THR A 124 -26.20 7.72 -7.38
CA THR A 124 -27.59 7.37 -7.70
C THR A 124 -28.61 8.05 -6.77
N ALA A 125 -28.28 8.26 -5.49
CA ALA A 125 -29.16 8.91 -4.52
C ALA A 125 -29.23 10.45 -4.68
N GLY A 126 -28.26 11.07 -5.37
CA GLY A 126 -28.19 12.50 -5.63
C GLY A 126 -28.90 12.97 -6.91
N HIS A 127 -29.67 12.09 -7.56
CA HIS A 127 -30.46 12.36 -8.77
C HIS A 127 -31.91 11.93 -8.60
#